data_AF-A0A398A1E6-F1
#
_entry.id   AF-A0A398A1E6-F1
#
_cell.length_a   1.000
_cell.length_b   1.000
_cell.length_c   1.000
_cell.angle_alpha   90.00
_cell.angle_beta   90.00
_cell.angle_gamma   90.00
#
_symmetry.space_group_name_H-M   'P 1'
#
loop_
_entity.id
_entity.type
_entity.pdbx_description
1 polymer ?
#
loop_
_entity_poly.entity_id
_entity_poly.type
_entity_poly.pdbx_seq_one_letter_code
_entity_poly.pdbx_strand_id
1 'polypeptide(L)'
;MAGRNIEKMASIDAQLRQLAPAKVSEDDKLIEYDALLLDRFLDILQDLHGEDLRETVQELYELSAEYEGKREPKKLEELGKVLTSLDAGDSIVISKAFSHMLNLANLAEEVQIAYRRRIKKLKKGDFVDESSAATESDIEETFKRLVSDLGKSPEEIFDALKNQTVDLVLTAHPTQSVRRSLLQKHGRIRDCLAQLYAKDITPDDKQELDESLQREIQAAFRTDEIRRTPPTPQDEMRAGMSYFHETIWNGVPKFLRRVDTALKNIGIDERVPYNAPLIQFSSWMGGDRDGNPRVTPEVTRDVCLLARMMAANLYYNQIENLMFELSMWRCTDETLQRFTAATLEHGMNPPVSPKPEWRALLDAMAVVATEEYRSVVFQEPRFVEYFRLATPELEYGRMNIGSRPSKRKPSGGIESLRAIPWIFAWTQTRFHLPVWLGFGAAFKYAIKKDVRNLHMLQDMYKHWPFFRVTIDLIEMVFAKGDPGIAALYDKLLVSKDLWAFGEKLRTNFEETKNLILQTAGHKDLLEGDPYLKQRLRLRDSYITTLNVCQAYTLKRIRDQNYNVTLRPHISKEIMQSSKSAQELVKLNPTSEYAPGLEDTLILTMKGIAAGLQNTG
;
A
#
# COMPACT_ATOMS: atom_id res chain seq x y z
N MET A 1 22.83 -20.25 -24.21
CA MET A 1 21.99 -19.82 -23.07
C MET A 1 22.24 -18.35 -22.70
N ALA A 2 23.49 -17.89 -22.52
CA ALA A 2 23.79 -16.48 -22.21
C ALA A 2 23.17 -15.44 -23.18
N GLY A 3 23.14 -15.69 -24.49
CA GLY A 3 22.55 -14.76 -25.48
C GLY A 3 21.01 -14.62 -25.42
N ARG A 4 20.27 -15.69 -25.06
CA ARG A 4 18.80 -15.63 -24.90
C ARG A 4 18.38 -14.91 -23.61
N ASN A 5 19.17 -15.01 -22.54
CA ASN A 5 18.89 -14.29 -21.29
C ASN A 5 19.07 -12.77 -21.44
N ILE A 6 20.05 -12.33 -22.25
CA ILE A 6 20.27 -10.90 -22.55
C ILE A 6 19.10 -10.30 -23.34
N GLU A 7 18.56 -11.00 -24.34
CA GLU A 7 17.38 -10.55 -25.10
C GLU A 7 16.11 -10.49 -24.23
N LYS A 8 15.96 -11.43 -23.27
CA LYS A 8 14.79 -11.48 -22.37
C LYS A 8 14.84 -10.40 -21.27
N MET A 9 15.99 -10.11 -20.66
CA MET A 9 16.18 -8.95 -19.78
C MET A 9 15.84 -7.63 -20.49
N ALA A 10 16.26 -7.50 -21.75
CA ALA A 10 15.95 -6.33 -22.57
C ALA A 10 14.43 -6.18 -22.82
N SER A 11 13.64 -7.26 -22.79
CA SER A 11 12.18 -7.22 -22.95
C SER A 11 11.47 -6.60 -21.74
N ILE A 12 11.78 -7.04 -20.52
CA ILE A 12 11.14 -6.56 -19.28
C ILE A 12 11.52 -5.11 -19.00
N ASP A 13 12.81 -4.77 -19.11
CA ASP A 13 13.29 -3.40 -18.98
C ASP A 13 12.64 -2.49 -20.03
N ALA A 14 12.50 -2.94 -21.29
CA ALA A 14 11.81 -2.18 -22.32
C ALA A 14 10.32 -1.95 -22.01
N GLN A 15 9.61 -2.95 -21.49
CA GLN A 15 8.20 -2.81 -21.11
C GLN A 15 8.01 -1.83 -19.95
N LEU A 16 8.83 -1.94 -18.90
CA LEU A 16 8.83 -1.00 -17.78
C LEU A 16 9.14 0.43 -18.26
N ARG A 17 10.10 0.61 -19.17
CA ARG A 17 10.41 1.91 -19.79
C ARG A 17 9.29 2.43 -20.69
N GLN A 18 8.46 1.59 -21.30
CA GLN A 18 7.27 2.07 -22.02
C GLN A 18 6.23 2.65 -21.05
N LEU A 19 6.07 2.06 -19.86
CA LEU A 19 5.15 2.55 -18.84
C LEU A 19 5.64 3.83 -18.15
N ALA A 20 6.96 3.91 -17.90
CA ALA A 20 7.65 5.04 -17.28
C ALA A 20 8.88 5.46 -18.12
N PRO A 21 8.71 6.23 -19.21
CA PRO A 21 9.78 6.51 -20.18
C PRO A 21 10.83 7.51 -19.69
N ALA A 22 10.48 8.36 -18.73
CA ALA A 22 11.35 9.41 -18.23
C ALA A 22 11.79 9.10 -16.79
N LYS A 23 13.07 9.34 -16.51
CA LYS A 23 13.58 9.40 -15.14
C LYS A 23 12.96 10.59 -14.40
N VAL A 24 12.56 10.38 -13.16
CA VAL A 24 12.00 11.45 -12.30
C VAL A 24 13.07 12.18 -11.49
N SER A 25 14.29 11.64 -11.42
CA SER A 25 15.50 12.29 -10.91
C SER A 25 16.76 11.70 -11.56
N GLU A 26 17.91 12.38 -11.49
CA GLU A 26 19.17 11.88 -12.09
C GLU A 26 19.63 10.54 -11.49
N ASP A 27 19.37 10.36 -10.19
CA ASP A 27 19.67 9.16 -9.41
C ASP A 27 18.52 8.14 -9.38
N ASP A 28 17.49 8.34 -10.21
CA ASP A 28 16.40 7.38 -10.38
C ASP A 28 16.92 6.09 -11.03
N LYS A 29 16.79 5.01 -10.27
CA LYS A 29 17.16 3.63 -10.60
C LYS A 29 15.99 2.67 -10.44
N LEU A 30 14.75 3.16 -10.28
CA LEU A 30 13.61 2.32 -9.90
C LEU A 30 13.33 1.24 -10.95
N ILE A 31 13.41 1.59 -12.23
CA ILE A 31 13.22 0.63 -13.33
C ILE A 31 14.33 -0.40 -13.33
N GLU A 32 15.58 0.03 -13.14
CA GLU A 32 16.74 -0.85 -13.08
C GLU A 32 16.64 -1.84 -11.91
N TYR A 33 16.14 -1.39 -10.76
CA TYR A 33 15.89 -2.22 -9.59
C TYR A 33 14.79 -3.25 -9.85
N ASP A 34 13.64 -2.83 -10.37
CA ASP A 34 12.50 -3.72 -10.63
C ASP A 34 12.86 -4.76 -11.70
N ALA A 35 13.48 -4.32 -12.81
CA ALA A 35 13.94 -5.21 -13.87
C ALA A 35 14.93 -6.28 -13.37
N LEU A 36 15.89 -5.91 -12.51
CA LEU A 36 16.83 -6.88 -11.93
C LEU A 36 16.13 -7.91 -11.05
N LEU A 37 15.23 -7.47 -10.17
CA LEU A 37 14.49 -8.37 -9.28
C LEU A 37 13.57 -9.33 -10.05
N LEU A 38 12.89 -8.83 -11.08
CA LEU A 38 12.04 -9.63 -11.97
C LEU A 38 12.85 -10.69 -12.72
N ASP A 39 13.98 -10.29 -13.30
CA ASP A 39 14.85 -11.20 -14.04
C ASP A 39 15.32 -12.36 -13.15
N ARG A 40 15.85 -12.04 -11.96
CA ARG A 40 16.28 -13.05 -10.99
C ARG A 40 15.12 -13.93 -10.51
N PHE A 41 13.94 -13.35 -10.31
CA PHE A 41 12.77 -14.13 -9.92
C PHE A 41 12.30 -15.09 -11.01
N LEU A 42 12.29 -14.67 -12.28
CA LEU A 42 11.88 -15.53 -13.40
C LEU A 42 12.86 -16.68 -13.64
N ASP A 43 14.16 -16.45 -13.45
CA ASP A 43 15.16 -17.52 -13.48
C ASP A 43 14.90 -18.54 -12.35
N ILE A 44 14.66 -18.08 -11.12
CA ILE A 44 14.28 -18.95 -9.98
C ILE A 44 12.99 -19.72 -10.27
N LEU A 45 12.00 -19.08 -10.88
CA LEU A 45 10.72 -19.70 -11.22
C LEU A 45 10.91 -20.82 -12.26
N GLN A 46 11.75 -20.58 -13.26
CA GLN A 46 12.12 -21.60 -14.26
C GLN A 46 12.84 -22.79 -13.62
N ASP A 47 13.78 -22.54 -12.71
CA ASP A 47 14.52 -23.61 -12.04
C ASP A 47 13.63 -24.48 -11.16
N LEU A 48 12.60 -23.88 -10.53
CA LEU A 48 11.70 -24.60 -9.63
C LEU A 48 10.56 -25.31 -10.37
N HIS A 49 9.99 -24.70 -11.41
CA HIS A 49 8.74 -25.14 -12.02
C HIS A 49 8.82 -25.38 -13.53
N GLY A 50 9.96 -25.11 -14.17
CA GLY A 50 10.19 -25.32 -15.60
C GLY A 50 9.93 -24.09 -16.48
N GLU A 51 10.45 -24.15 -17.71
CA GLU A 51 10.40 -23.05 -18.69
C GLU A 51 8.96 -22.68 -19.09
N ASP A 52 8.07 -23.66 -19.29
CA ASP A 52 6.69 -23.41 -19.71
C ASP A 52 5.91 -22.52 -18.71
N LEU A 53 6.16 -22.69 -17.40
CA LEU A 53 5.52 -21.86 -16.37
C LEU A 53 6.13 -20.45 -16.36
N ARG A 54 7.45 -20.32 -16.47
CA ARG A 54 8.12 -19.03 -16.60
C ARG A 54 7.56 -18.25 -17.79
N GLU A 55 7.46 -18.89 -18.95
CA GLU A 55 6.94 -18.26 -20.16
C GLU A 55 5.48 -17.84 -20.00
N THR A 56 4.66 -18.64 -19.31
CA THR A 56 3.26 -18.27 -19.00
C THR A 56 3.19 -17.06 -18.06
N VAL A 57 4.02 -17.00 -17.01
CA VAL A 57 4.08 -15.81 -16.12
C VAL A 57 4.53 -14.59 -16.89
N GLN A 58 5.56 -14.74 -17.74
CA GLN A 58 6.04 -13.66 -18.57
C GLN A 58 4.93 -13.17 -19.51
N GLU A 59 4.30 -14.05 -20.31
CA GLU A 59 3.19 -13.70 -21.22
C GLU A 59 2.08 -12.91 -20.50
N LEU A 60 1.66 -13.37 -19.32
CA LEU A 60 0.66 -12.67 -18.50
C LEU A 60 1.13 -11.27 -18.09
N TYR A 61 2.40 -11.13 -17.71
CA TYR A 61 2.97 -9.82 -17.38
C TYR A 61 2.99 -8.90 -18.61
N GLU A 62 3.43 -9.39 -19.77
CA GLU A 62 3.51 -8.61 -21.01
C GLU A 62 2.12 -8.14 -21.46
N LEU A 63 1.12 -9.03 -21.47
CA LEU A 63 -0.27 -8.69 -21.80
C LEU A 63 -0.86 -7.63 -20.85
N SER A 64 -0.53 -7.70 -19.57
CA SER A 64 -0.96 -6.70 -18.59
C SER A 64 -0.25 -5.37 -18.79
N ALA A 65 1.05 -5.35 -19.06
CA ALA A 65 1.80 -4.14 -19.37
C ALA A 65 1.32 -3.45 -20.65
N GLU A 66 0.98 -4.23 -21.69
CA GLU A 66 0.34 -3.72 -22.91
C GLU A 66 -1.01 -3.07 -22.62
N TYR A 67 -1.81 -3.68 -21.72
CA TYR A 67 -3.06 -3.09 -21.25
C TYR A 67 -2.81 -1.79 -20.49
N GLU A 68 -1.82 -1.70 -19.60
CA GLU A 68 -1.53 -0.46 -18.87
C GLU A 68 -1.08 0.69 -19.80
N GLY A 69 -0.44 0.36 -20.92
CA GLY A 69 -0.04 1.33 -21.94
C GLY A 69 -1.20 1.92 -22.75
N LYS A 70 -2.20 1.10 -23.14
CA LYS A 70 -3.27 1.49 -24.07
C LYS A 70 -4.70 1.41 -23.53
N ARG A 71 -4.90 0.72 -22.40
CA ARG A 71 -6.19 0.42 -21.76
C ARG A 71 -7.22 -0.24 -22.69
N GLU A 72 -6.79 -1.09 -23.60
CA GLU A 72 -7.67 -1.80 -24.53
C GLU A 72 -8.38 -2.99 -23.84
N PRO A 73 -9.72 -2.99 -23.69
CA PRO A 73 -10.42 -4.04 -22.93
C PRO A 73 -10.21 -5.46 -23.47
N LYS A 74 -9.92 -5.58 -24.78
CA LYS A 74 -9.62 -6.86 -25.43
C LYS A 74 -8.41 -7.57 -24.79
N LYS A 75 -7.40 -6.81 -24.31
CA LYS A 75 -6.23 -7.37 -23.64
C LYS A 75 -6.58 -8.04 -22.30
N LEU A 76 -7.55 -7.49 -21.57
CA LEU A 76 -8.07 -8.14 -20.36
C LEU A 76 -8.79 -9.46 -20.67
N GLU A 77 -9.46 -9.56 -21.82
CA GLU A 77 -10.07 -10.81 -22.27
C GLU A 77 -9.03 -11.84 -22.72
N GLU A 78 -7.96 -11.41 -23.39
CA GLU A 78 -6.81 -12.25 -23.75
C GLU A 78 -6.15 -12.83 -22.49
N LEU A 79 -5.83 -11.97 -21.49
CA LEU A 79 -5.37 -12.40 -20.16
C LEU A 79 -6.32 -13.41 -19.51
N GLY A 80 -7.62 -13.10 -19.53
CA GLY A 80 -8.67 -13.94 -18.96
C GLY A 80 -8.72 -15.34 -19.56
N LYS A 81 -8.54 -15.46 -20.87
CA LYS A 81 -8.49 -16.76 -21.57
C LYS A 81 -7.31 -17.60 -21.13
N VAL A 82 -6.13 -16.99 -20.95
CA VAL A 82 -4.95 -17.69 -20.43
C VAL A 82 -5.24 -18.18 -19.02
N LEU A 83 -5.63 -17.28 -18.11
CA LEU A 83 -5.87 -17.58 -16.69
C LEU A 83 -6.98 -18.61 -16.45
N THR A 84 -8.09 -18.54 -17.19
CA THR A 84 -9.21 -19.49 -17.02
C THR A 84 -8.90 -20.90 -17.50
N SER A 85 -7.95 -21.04 -18.41
CA SER A 85 -7.53 -22.35 -18.91
C SER A 85 -6.59 -23.09 -17.94
N LEU A 86 -6.07 -22.42 -16.90
CA LEU A 86 -5.18 -23.04 -15.92
C LEU A 86 -5.95 -23.96 -14.96
N ASP A 87 -5.33 -25.09 -14.61
CA ASP A 87 -5.83 -25.92 -13.51
C ASP A 87 -5.59 -25.25 -12.14
N ALA A 88 -6.09 -25.90 -11.08
CA ALA A 88 -6.01 -25.36 -9.72
C ALA A 88 -4.57 -25.18 -9.22
N GLY A 89 -3.67 -26.11 -9.54
CA GLY A 89 -2.28 -26.06 -9.11
C GLY A 89 -1.55 -24.90 -9.78
N ASP A 90 -1.66 -24.80 -11.10
CA ASP A 90 -1.05 -23.71 -11.86
C ASP A 90 -1.64 -22.35 -11.48
N SER A 91 -2.95 -22.25 -11.23
CA SER A 91 -3.59 -21.00 -10.80
C SER A 91 -3.01 -20.47 -9.47
N ILE A 92 -2.73 -21.36 -8.51
CA ILE A 92 -2.09 -20.99 -7.24
C ILE A 92 -0.67 -20.52 -7.48
N VAL A 93 0.13 -21.23 -8.29
CA VAL A 93 1.53 -20.84 -8.53
C VAL A 93 1.61 -19.50 -9.27
N ILE A 94 0.78 -19.29 -10.30
CA ILE A 94 0.71 -18.02 -11.04
C ILE A 94 0.30 -16.87 -10.11
N SER A 95 -0.80 -17.01 -9.36
CA SER A 95 -1.25 -15.95 -8.45
C SER A 95 -0.23 -15.64 -7.34
N LYS A 96 0.47 -16.67 -6.84
CA LYS A 96 1.58 -16.50 -5.89
C LYS A 96 2.77 -15.80 -6.54
N ALA A 97 3.13 -16.14 -7.77
CA ALA A 97 4.23 -15.51 -8.50
C ALA A 97 3.98 -14.01 -8.69
N PHE A 98 2.79 -13.62 -9.16
CA PHE A 98 2.43 -12.20 -9.32
C PHE A 98 2.37 -11.43 -8.00
N SER A 99 1.86 -12.06 -6.93
CA SER A 99 1.91 -11.48 -5.58
C SER A 99 3.36 -11.26 -5.12
N HIS A 100 4.26 -12.20 -5.41
CA HIS A 100 5.66 -12.10 -5.04
C HIS A 100 6.43 -11.05 -5.85
N MET A 101 6.21 -11.00 -7.17
CA MET A 101 6.78 -9.97 -8.06
C MET A 101 6.36 -8.56 -7.59
N LEU A 102 5.10 -8.38 -7.21
CA LEU A 102 4.61 -7.13 -6.65
C LEU A 102 5.27 -6.78 -5.30
N ASN A 103 5.54 -7.78 -4.44
CA ASN A 103 6.31 -7.56 -3.22
C ASN A 103 7.74 -7.11 -3.53
N LEU A 104 8.41 -7.72 -4.53
CA LEU A 104 9.74 -7.32 -4.98
C LEU A 104 9.74 -5.89 -5.53
N ALA A 105 8.76 -5.51 -6.35
CA ALA A 105 8.59 -4.15 -6.85
C ALA A 105 8.43 -3.13 -5.70
N ASN A 106 7.64 -3.46 -4.68
CA ASN A 106 7.52 -2.63 -3.46
C ASN A 106 8.87 -2.47 -2.73
N LEU A 107 9.71 -3.51 -2.67
CA LEU A 107 11.05 -3.43 -2.08
C LEU A 107 12.00 -2.53 -2.90
N ALA A 108 11.93 -2.61 -4.23
CA ALA A 108 12.68 -1.72 -5.12
C ALA A 108 12.28 -0.26 -4.89
N GLU A 109 10.98 0.03 -4.73
CA GLU A 109 10.50 1.36 -4.38
C GLU A 109 11.02 1.84 -3.03
N GLU A 110 10.99 0.99 -2.00
CA GLU A 110 11.52 1.32 -0.68
C GLU A 110 13.00 1.71 -0.74
N VAL A 111 13.82 0.96 -1.49
CA VAL A 111 15.25 1.28 -1.70
C VAL A 111 15.41 2.58 -2.47
N GLN A 112 14.66 2.78 -3.56
CA GLN A 112 14.72 4.02 -4.33
C GLN A 112 14.38 5.25 -3.47
N ILE A 113 13.36 5.16 -2.60
CA ILE A 113 12.97 6.27 -1.72
C ILE A 113 14.04 6.51 -0.65
N ALA A 114 14.57 5.44 -0.04
CA ALA A 114 15.55 5.54 1.04
C ALA A 114 16.88 6.18 0.60
N TYR A 115 17.30 5.94 -0.64
CA TYR A 115 18.58 6.40 -1.18
C TYR A 115 18.47 7.59 -2.15
N ARG A 116 17.25 8.09 -2.42
CA ARG A 116 17.06 9.28 -3.25
C ARG A 116 17.73 10.49 -2.63
N ARG A 117 18.51 11.20 -3.44
CA ARG A 117 19.13 12.47 -3.08
C ARG A 117 18.06 13.55 -2.97
N ARG A 118 18.02 14.28 -1.85
CA ARG A 118 17.22 15.51 -1.72
C ARG A 118 17.80 16.61 -2.60
N ILE A 119 17.01 17.16 -3.52
CA ILE A 119 17.40 18.24 -4.44
C ILE A 119 16.69 19.52 -4.03
N LYS A 120 17.42 20.44 -3.37
CA LYS A 120 16.84 21.71 -2.87
C LYS A 120 16.18 22.57 -3.95
N LYS A 121 16.64 22.48 -5.21
CA LYS A 121 16.08 23.23 -6.34
C LYS A 121 14.66 22.82 -6.74
N LEU A 122 14.16 21.67 -6.26
CA LEU A 122 12.78 21.24 -6.53
C LEU A 122 11.76 21.97 -5.66
N LYS A 123 12.19 22.59 -4.55
CA LYS A 123 11.31 23.33 -3.64
C LYS A 123 10.81 24.62 -4.29
N LYS A 124 9.50 24.86 -4.21
CA LYS A 124 8.84 26.08 -4.69
C LYS A 124 8.85 27.19 -3.63
N GLY A 125 9.11 26.86 -2.37
CA GLY A 125 9.16 27.80 -1.26
C GLY A 125 7.80 28.11 -0.63
N ASP A 126 6.81 27.26 -0.85
CA ASP A 126 5.47 27.38 -0.26
C ASP A 126 5.02 26.08 0.42
N PHE A 127 3.83 26.08 1.00
CA PHE A 127 3.30 24.92 1.74
C PHE A 127 3.06 23.68 0.86
N VAL A 128 3.08 23.81 -0.47
CA VAL A 128 2.95 22.66 -1.38
C VAL A 128 4.18 21.76 -1.29
N ASP A 129 5.35 22.31 -0.95
CA ASP A 129 6.57 21.51 -0.80
C ASP A 129 6.41 20.41 0.27
N GLU A 130 5.58 20.62 1.28
CA GLU A 130 5.33 19.67 2.37
C GLU A 130 4.43 18.48 1.99
N SER A 131 3.92 18.45 0.75
CA SER A 131 3.03 17.37 0.26
C SER A 131 3.77 16.15 -0.30
N SER A 132 5.08 16.25 -0.56
CA SER A 132 5.89 15.16 -1.12
C SER A 132 7.22 15.03 -0.40
N ALA A 133 7.64 13.81 -0.09
CA ALA A 133 8.92 13.52 0.58
C ALA A 133 10.16 14.02 -0.19
N ALA A 134 10.03 14.28 -1.49
CA ALA A 134 11.11 14.85 -2.31
C ALA A 134 11.36 16.34 -2.01
N THR A 135 10.33 17.06 -1.56
CA THR A 135 10.34 18.52 -1.36
C THR A 135 10.08 18.92 0.09
N GLU A 136 9.57 18.03 0.94
CA GLU A 136 9.25 18.32 2.35
C GLU A 136 10.45 18.89 3.10
N SER A 137 10.18 19.71 4.09
CA SER A 137 11.20 20.25 4.98
C SER A 137 11.66 19.16 5.93
N ASP A 138 12.99 19.02 6.06
CA ASP A 138 13.50 18.29 7.20
C ASP A 138 13.37 19.13 8.48
N ILE A 139 13.70 18.52 9.60
CA ILE A 139 13.50 19.11 10.91
C ILE A 139 14.30 20.39 11.15
N GLU A 140 15.47 20.51 10.53
CA GLU A 140 16.32 21.69 10.65
C GLU A 140 15.80 22.81 9.75
N GLU A 141 15.34 22.47 8.54
CA GLU A 141 14.68 23.41 7.64
C GLU A 141 13.40 24.00 8.27
N THR A 142 12.60 23.16 8.93
CA THR A 142 11.44 23.60 9.73
C THR A 142 11.84 24.57 10.83
N PHE A 143 12.86 24.25 11.63
CA PHE A 143 13.34 25.16 12.68
C PHE A 143 13.82 26.49 12.13
N LYS A 144 14.59 26.45 11.03
CA LYS A 144 15.09 27.67 10.38
C LYS A 144 13.93 28.54 9.91
N ARG A 145 12.92 27.96 9.25
CA ARG A 145 11.70 28.68 8.83
C ARG A 145 10.96 29.31 10.02
N LEU A 146 10.82 28.59 11.14
CA LEU A 146 10.19 29.12 12.36
C LEU A 146 10.94 30.35 12.90
N VAL A 147 12.27 30.32 12.89
CA VAL A 147 13.09 31.46 13.34
C VAL A 147 13.10 32.60 12.33
N SER A 148 13.41 32.33 11.06
CA SER A 148 13.65 33.36 10.05
C SER A 148 12.37 34.00 9.52
N ASP A 149 11.35 33.18 9.24
CA ASP A 149 10.18 33.62 8.48
C ASP A 149 9.02 33.98 9.41
N LEU A 150 8.91 33.28 10.54
CA LEU A 150 7.84 33.47 11.54
C LEU A 150 8.29 34.20 12.81
N GLY A 151 9.58 34.55 12.91
CA GLY A 151 10.13 35.34 14.00
C GLY A 151 10.02 34.69 15.38
N LYS A 152 9.95 33.35 15.44
CA LYS A 152 9.95 32.60 16.71
C LYS A 152 11.35 32.56 17.29
N SER A 153 11.47 32.72 18.60
CA SER A 153 12.77 32.59 19.25
C SER A 153 13.17 31.11 19.32
N PRO A 154 14.47 30.78 19.27
CA PRO A 154 14.94 29.40 19.46
C PRO A 154 14.49 28.78 20.79
N GLU A 155 14.33 29.59 21.84
CA GLU A 155 13.85 29.17 23.16
C GLU A 155 12.37 28.81 23.14
N GLU A 156 11.54 29.57 22.40
CA GLU A 156 10.12 29.23 22.20
C GLU A 156 9.99 27.88 21.51
N ILE A 157 10.77 27.67 20.43
CA ILE A 157 10.87 26.40 19.70
C ILE A 157 11.23 25.28 20.67
N PHE A 158 12.30 25.44 21.45
CA PHE A 158 12.75 24.44 22.39
C PHE A 158 11.70 24.10 23.46
N ASP A 159 11.02 25.11 24.00
CA ASP A 159 10.03 24.91 25.06
C ASP A 159 8.78 24.17 24.57
N ALA A 160 8.30 24.50 23.37
CA ALA A 160 7.20 23.76 22.78
C ALA A 160 7.58 22.31 22.42
N LEU A 161 8.84 22.04 22.04
CA LEU A 161 9.30 20.67 21.85
C LEU A 161 9.24 19.84 23.13
N LYS A 162 9.64 20.40 24.27
CA LYS A 162 9.58 19.68 25.55
C LYS A 162 8.15 19.25 25.91
N ASN A 163 7.17 20.02 25.48
CA ASN A 163 5.75 19.80 25.80
C ASN A 163 4.98 19.06 24.70
N GLN A 164 5.67 18.66 23.62
CA GLN A 164 5.06 18.00 22.48
C GLN A 164 5.02 16.48 22.67
N THR A 165 3.93 15.84 22.23
CA THR A 165 3.83 14.38 22.10
C THR A 165 3.11 13.99 20.82
N VAL A 166 3.71 13.07 20.06
CA VAL A 166 3.05 12.36 18.96
C VAL A 166 2.80 10.92 19.39
N ASP A 167 1.54 10.50 19.47
CA ASP A 167 1.18 9.08 19.72
C ASP A 167 0.76 8.39 18.42
N LEU A 168 1.54 7.38 18.00
CA LEU A 168 1.28 6.56 16.83
C LEU A 168 0.58 5.25 17.25
N VAL A 169 -0.70 5.11 16.89
CA VAL A 169 -1.52 3.95 17.25
C VAL A 169 -1.44 2.86 16.18
N LEU A 170 -0.78 1.74 16.47
CA LEU A 170 -0.71 0.59 15.57
C LEU A 170 -2.02 -0.19 15.53
N THR A 171 -2.45 -0.57 14.32
CA THR A 171 -3.67 -1.35 14.08
C THR A 171 -3.34 -2.66 13.35
N ALA A 172 -4.25 -3.64 13.42
CA ALA A 172 -4.08 -4.90 12.70
C ALA A 172 -4.20 -4.66 11.18
N HIS A 173 -3.33 -5.32 10.41
CA HIS A 173 -3.38 -5.23 8.95
C HIS A 173 -4.61 -6.01 8.40
N PRO A 174 -5.40 -5.44 7.47
CA PRO A 174 -6.69 -6.00 7.03
C PRO A 174 -6.59 -7.33 6.25
N THR A 175 -5.47 -7.58 5.57
CA THR A 175 -5.27 -8.79 4.74
C THR A 175 -4.02 -9.63 5.03
N GLN A 176 -2.96 -9.03 5.59
CA GLN A 176 -1.66 -9.69 5.72
C GLN A 176 -1.01 -9.42 7.08
N SER A 177 -0.92 -10.46 7.90
CA SER A 177 -0.05 -10.46 9.06
C SER A 177 1.31 -11.03 8.65
N VAL A 178 2.19 -10.16 8.11
CA VAL A 178 3.55 -10.51 7.68
C VAL A 178 4.35 -11.01 8.87
N ARG A 179 4.97 -12.20 8.74
CA ARG A 179 5.79 -12.77 9.80
C ARG A 179 7.15 -12.06 9.85
N ARG A 180 7.73 -11.94 11.05
CA ARG A 180 9.08 -11.41 11.26
C ARG A 180 10.14 -12.04 10.33
N SER A 181 10.06 -13.35 10.11
CA SER A 181 10.99 -14.07 9.23
C SER A 181 10.94 -13.65 7.77
N LEU A 182 9.81 -13.11 7.30
CA LEU A 182 9.65 -12.57 5.95
C LEU A 182 10.12 -11.11 5.90
N LEU A 183 9.83 -10.30 6.93
CA LEU A 183 10.38 -8.94 7.08
C LEU A 183 11.92 -8.94 7.05
N GLN A 184 12.56 -9.91 7.69
CA GLN A 184 14.01 -10.05 7.66
C GLN A 184 14.56 -10.43 6.28
N LYS A 185 13.84 -11.28 5.53
CA LYS A 185 14.20 -11.60 4.14
C LYS A 185 14.08 -10.38 3.25
N HIS A 186 12.99 -9.62 3.39
CA HIS A 186 12.80 -8.35 2.70
C HIS A 186 13.91 -7.34 3.04
N GLY A 187 14.33 -7.27 4.30
CA GLY A 187 15.50 -6.48 4.72
C GLY A 187 16.77 -6.87 3.96
N ARG A 188 17.11 -8.17 3.94
CA ARG A 188 18.30 -8.65 3.22
C ARG A 188 18.23 -8.42 1.70
N ILE A 189 17.05 -8.56 1.08
CA ILE A 189 16.86 -8.24 -0.34
C ILE A 189 17.15 -6.76 -0.59
N ARG A 190 16.64 -5.85 0.24
CA ARG A 190 16.92 -4.41 0.13
C ARG A 190 18.41 -4.09 0.33
N ASP A 191 19.05 -4.72 1.31
CA ASP A 191 20.46 -4.53 1.60
C ASP A 191 21.33 -4.97 0.41
N CYS A 192 21.05 -6.15 -0.17
CA CYS A 192 21.73 -6.62 -1.38
C CYS A 192 21.51 -5.65 -2.55
N LEU A 193 20.28 -5.21 -2.79
CA LEU A 193 19.95 -4.30 -3.88
C LEU A 193 20.66 -2.94 -3.75
N ALA A 194 20.72 -2.38 -2.54
CA ALA A 194 21.43 -1.14 -2.27
C ALA A 194 22.95 -1.28 -2.50
N GLN A 195 23.53 -2.39 -2.04
CA GLN A 195 24.98 -2.66 -2.17
C GLN A 195 25.40 -2.93 -3.62
N LEU A 196 24.59 -3.66 -4.41
CA LEU A 196 24.87 -3.96 -5.82
C LEU A 196 25.04 -2.71 -6.70
N TYR A 197 24.44 -1.59 -6.30
CA TYR A 197 24.51 -0.32 -7.02
C TYR A 197 25.41 0.72 -6.34
N ALA A 198 26.26 0.29 -5.40
CA ALA A 198 27.34 1.10 -4.86
C ALA A 198 28.32 1.50 -5.97
N LYS A 199 28.94 2.68 -5.83
CA LYS A 199 29.74 3.31 -6.90
C LYS A 199 31.00 2.51 -7.27
N ASP A 200 31.65 1.89 -6.28
CA ASP A 200 32.97 1.28 -6.40
C ASP A 200 32.97 -0.18 -5.94
N ILE A 201 31.96 -0.96 -6.37
CA ILE A 201 31.84 -2.40 -6.06
C ILE A 201 32.79 -3.22 -6.94
N THR A 202 33.51 -4.19 -6.34
CA THR A 202 34.38 -5.09 -7.10
C THR A 202 33.55 -6.13 -7.89
N PRO A 203 34.08 -6.70 -8.98
CA PRO A 203 33.37 -7.75 -9.71
C PRO A 203 33.01 -8.97 -8.85
N ASP A 204 33.92 -9.37 -7.95
CA ASP A 204 33.73 -10.53 -7.07
C ASP A 204 32.65 -10.22 -6.02
N ASP A 205 32.69 -9.06 -5.36
CA ASP A 205 31.66 -8.64 -4.40
C ASP A 205 30.28 -8.55 -5.09
N LYS A 206 30.24 -8.08 -6.33
CA LYS A 206 29.00 -7.99 -7.11
C LYS A 206 28.43 -9.37 -7.41
N GLN A 207 29.28 -10.34 -7.74
CA GLN A 207 28.85 -11.71 -7.98
C GLN A 207 28.31 -12.34 -6.69
N GLU A 208 29.02 -12.22 -5.58
CA GLU A 208 28.60 -12.74 -4.27
C GLU A 208 27.28 -12.13 -3.80
N LEU A 209 27.08 -10.82 -4.03
CA LEU A 209 25.84 -10.12 -3.70
C LEU A 209 24.67 -10.54 -4.61
N ASP A 210 24.92 -10.79 -5.89
CA ASP A 210 23.89 -11.29 -6.83
C ASP A 210 23.45 -12.71 -6.44
N GLU A 211 24.40 -13.60 -6.09
CA GLU A 211 24.11 -14.93 -5.56
C GLU A 211 23.33 -14.87 -4.23
N SER A 212 23.70 -13.96 -3.33
CA SER A 212 22.97 -13.72 -2.08
C SER A 212 21.54 -13.21 -2.34
N LEU A 213 21.37 -12.29 -3.30
CA LEU A 213 20.06 -11.77 -3.70
C LEU A 213 19.16 -12.90 -4.22
N GLN A 214 19.67 -13.74 -5.13
CA GLN A 214 18.93 -14.90 -5.65
C GLN A 214 18.49 -15.84 -4.54
N ARG A 215 19.40 -16.16 -3.60
CA ARG A 215 19.12 -17.03 -2.45
C ARG A 215 18.01 -16.45 -1.57
N GLU A 216 18.03 -15.15 -1.29
CA GLU A 216 17.00 -14.52 -0.45
C GLU A 216 15.64 -14.42 -1.16
N ILE A 217 15.61 -14.12 -2.47
CA ILE A 217 14.38 -14.15 -3.28
C ILE A 217 13.77 -15.56 -3.27
N GLN A 218 14.57 -16.59 -3.55
CA GLN A 218 14.10 -17.97 -3.53
C GLN A 218 13.59 -18.38 -2.14
N ALA A 219 14.30 -17.98 -1.07
CA ALA A 219 13.88 -18.25 0.29
C ALA A 219 12.56 -17.54 0.64
N ALA A 220 12.34 -16.33 0.15
CA ALA A 220 11.09 -15.61 0.34
C ALA A 220 9.94 -16.27 -0.43
N PHE A 221 10.13 -16.61 -1.71
CA PHE A 221 9.13 -17.26 -2.55
C PHE A 221 8.70 -18.64 -2.03
N ARG A 222 9.65 -19.44 -1.53
CA ARG A 222 9.36 -20.76 -0.93
C ARG A 222 8.79 -20.69 0.48
N THR A 223 8.75 -19.52 1.11
CA THR A 223 8.09 -19.33 2.40
C THR A 223 6.59 -19.13 2.18
N ASP A 224 5.74 -19.96 2.80
CA ASP A 224 4.28 -19.83 2.68
C ASP A 224 3.77 -18.48 3.22
N GLU A 225 3.23 -17.64 2.32
CA GLU A 225 2.54 -16.38 2.64
C GLU A 225 1.08 -16.60 3.08
N ILE A 226 0.50 -17.77 2.75
CA ILE A 226 -0.87 -18.13 3.12
C ILE A 226 -0.88 -18.78 4.50
N ARG A 227 -1.68 -18.23 5.42
CA ARG A 227 -1.92 -18.84 6.73
C ARG A 227 -3.03 -19.88 6.58
N ARG A 228 -2.74 -21.11 7.02
CA ARG A 228 -3.67 -22.25 6.99
C ARG A 228 -4.83 -22.12 7.99
N THR A 229 -4.67 -21.26 9.00
CA THR A 229 -5.71 -20.92 9.98
C THR A 229 -5.79 -19.41 10.10
N PRO A 230 -7.00 -18.85 10.38
CA PRO A 230 -7.13 -17.44 10.71
C PRO A 230 -6.16 -17.06 11.83
N PRO A 231 -5.49 -15.89 11.74
CA PRO A 231 -4.67 -15.43 12.84
C PRO A 231 -5.53 -15.27 14.10
N THR A 232 -4.98 -15.69 15.24
CA THR A 232 -5.54 -15.31 16.54
C THR A 232 -5.26 -13.82 16.78
N PRO A 233 -6.05 -13.11 17.60
CA PRO A 233 -5.72 -11.73 17.96
C PRO A 233 -4.32 -11.58 18.59
N GLN A 234 -3.84 -12.60 19.31
CA GLN A 234 -2.48 -12.65 19.84
C GLN A 234 -1.43 -12.72 18.71
N ASP A 235 -1.71 -13.44 17.61
CA ASP A 235 -0.82 -13.48 16.44
C ASP A 235 -0.75 -12.13 15.72
N GLU A 236 -1.88 -11.43 15.59
CA GLU A 236 -1.93 -10.09 14.99
C GLU A 236 -1.06 -9.13 15.81
N MET A 237 -1.17 -9.17 17.14
CA MET A 237 -0.34 -8.37 18.03
C MET A 237 1.16 -8.70 17.87
N ARG A 238 1.55 -9.98 17.88
CA ARG A 238 2.96 -10.39 17.70
C ARG A 238 3.53 -9.93 16.35
N ALA A 239 2.73 -10.01 15.29
CA ALA A 239 3.14 -9.55 13.97
C ALA A 239 3.30 -8.02 13.93
N GLY A 240 2.35 -7.26 14.47
CA GLY A 240 2.45 -5.80 14.55
C GLY A 240 3.68 -5.35 15.33
N MET A 241 4.01 -6.04 16.43
CA MET A 241 5.21 -5.75 17.23
C MET A 241 6.53 -6.08 16.52
N SER A 242 6.52 -6.79 15.39
CA SER A 242 7.74 -7.11 14.64
C SER A 242 8.42 -5.85 14.08
N TYR A 243 7.66 -4.81 13.74
CA TYR A 243 8.23 -3.53 13.27
C TYR A 243 9.03 -2.80 14.34
N PHE A 244 8.67 -2.95 15.63
CA PHE A 244 9.48 -2.42 16.73
C PHE A 244 10.85 -3.04 16.76
N HIS A 245 10.89 -4.36 16.73
CA HIS A 245 12.13 -5.11 16.80
C HIS A 245 13.05 -4.82 15.61
N GLU A 246 12.50 -4.70 14.41
CA GLU A 246 13.29 -4.56 13.19
C GLU A 246 13.68 -3.10 12.86
N THR A 247 12.84 -2.10 13.21
CA THR A 247 13.07 -0.71 12.75
C THR A 247 12.86 0.36 13.82
N ILE A 248 11.70 0.39 14.49
CA ILE A 248 11.31 1.54 15.33
C ILE A 248 12.23 1.68 16.56
N TRP A 249 12.65 0.56 17.17
CA TRP A 249 13.51 0.53 18.35
C TRP A 249 14.82 1.32 18.14
N ASN A 250 15.45 1.13 16.98
CA ASN A 250 16.68 1.85 16.61
C ASN A 250 16.39 3.20 15.94
N GLY A 251 15.24 3.33 15.28
CA GLY A 251 14.81 4.52 14.55
C GLY A 251 14.53 5.72 15.45
N VAL A 252 13.79 5.51 16.55
CA VAL A 252 13.44 6.57 17.50
C VAL A 252 14.69 7.28 18.03
N PRO A 253 15.65 6.62 18.72
CA PRO A 253 16.82 7.30 19.26
C PRO A 253 17.68 7.98 18.20
N LYS A 254 17.74 7.44 16.97
CA LYS A 254 18.45 8.05 15.83
C LYS A 254 17.77 9.36 15.39
N PHE A 255 16.44 9.36 15.30
CA PHE A 255 15.68 10.56 15.01
C PHE A 255 15.83 11.60 16.13
N LEU A 256 15.71 11.19 17.40
CA LEU A 256 15.87 12.14 18.52
C LEU A 256 17.27 12.78 18.53
N ARG A 257 18.29 12.05 18.06
CA ARG A 257 19.65 12.59 17.88
C ARG A 257 19.74 13.56 16.73
N ARG A 258 19.01 13.34 15.63
CA ARG A 258 18.93 14.30 14.52
C ARG A 258 18.37 15.62 15.00
N VAL A 259 17.32 15.57 15.81
CA VAL A 259 16.77 16.81 16.32
C VAL A 259 17.75 17.47 17.30
N ASP A 260 18.56 16.69 18.06
CA ASP A 260 19.73 17.25 18.80
C ASP A 260 20.61 18.17 17.97
N THR A 261 20.95 17.72 16.77
CA THR A 261 21.77 18.50 15.84
C THR A 261 21.03 19.74 15.36
N ALA A 262 19.73 19.65 15.11
CA ALA A 262 18.94 20.74 14.57
C ALA A 262 18.76 21.90 15.56
N LEU A 263 18.54 21.68 16.86
CA LEU A 263 18.45 22.82 17.80
C LEU A 263 19.81 23.52 17.99
N LYS A 264 20.91 22.76 18.02
CA LYS A 264 22.26 23.35 18.04
C LYS A 264 22.48 24.29 16.87
N ASN A 265 21.99 23.91 15.68
CA ASN A 265 22.13 24.71 14.47
C ASN A 265 21.28 26.00 14.45
N ILE A 266 20.32 26.15 15.37
CA ILE A 266 19.57 27.41 15.59
C ILE A 266 19.99 28.15 16.86
N GLY A 267 21.06 27.71 17.54
CA GLY A 267 21.64 28.41 18.69
C GLY A 267 21.28 27.87 20.08
N ILE A 268 20.55 26.76 20.17
CA ILE A 268 20.25 26.10 21.45
C ILE A 268 21.28 24.99 21.70
N ASP A 269 22.16 25.20 22.67
CA ASP A 269 23.24 24.24 22.97
C ASP A 269 22.79 23.05 23.86
N GLU A 270 21.61 23.16 24.44
CA GLU A 270 20.98 22.10 25.23
C GLU A 270 20.49 20.95 24.35
N ARG A 271 20.41 19.76 24.96
CA ARG A 271 19.61 18.70 24.39
C ARG A 271 18.19 18.75 24.93
N VAL A 272 17.18 18.44 24.11
CA VAL A 272 15.84 18.17 24.61
C VAL A 272 15.97 17.08 25.67
N PRO A 273 15.29 17.21 26.81
CA PRO A 273 15.38 16.25 27.90
C PRO A 273 14.91 14.84 27.52
N TYR A 274 15.54 13.84 28.11
CA TYR A 274 15.33 12.43 27.79
C TYR A 274 14.03 11.83 28.23
N ASN A 275 13.49 12.43 29.28
CA ASN A 275 12.22 12.11 29.86
C ASN A 275 11.06 12.78 29.09
N ALA A 276 11.35 13.61 28.07
CA ALA A 276 10.33 14.24 27.28
C ALA A 276 9.72 13.20 26.30
N PRO A 277 8.42 12.86 26.39
CA PRO A 277 7.79 11.76 25.66
C PRO A 277 7.37 12.21 24.26
N LEU A 278 8.35 12.57 23.46
CA LEU A 278 8.14 13.30 22.21
C LEU A 278 7.52 12.41 21.11
N ILE A 279 7.84 11.11 21.13
CA ILE A 279 7.12 10.07 20.37
C ILE A 279 6.67 8.98 21.35
N GLN A 280 5.41 8.59 21.23
CA GLN A 280 4.79 7.46 21.91
C GLN A 280 4.16 6.53 20.87
N PHE A 281 3.97 5.29 21.27
CA PHE A 281 3.28 4.32 20.44
C PHE A 281 2.26 3.55 21.26
N SER A 282 1.08 3.42 20.68
CA SER A 282 -0.06 2.70 21.22
C SER A 282 -0.46 1.56 20.28
N SER A 283 -1.35 0.67 20.72
CA SER A 283 -1.83 -0.44 19.89
C SER A 283 -3.29 -0.78 20.17
N TRP A 284 -4.06 -1.05 19.11
CA TRP A 284 -5.42 -1.59 19.20
C TRP A 284 -5.48 -3.12 19.15
N MET A 285 -4.38 -3.79 18.81
CA MET A 285 -4.34 -5.24 18.62
C MET A 285 -4.53 -5.98 19.96
N GLY A 286 -5.68 -6.65 20.10
CA GLY A 286 -6.10 -7.32 21.34
C GLY A 286 -6.84 -6.42 22.34
N GLY A 287 -7.02 -5.13 22.04
CA GLY A 287 -7.81 -4.18 22.83
C GLY A 287 -9.16 -3.84 22.19
N ASP A 288 -9.15 -3.51 20.90
CA ASP A 288 -10.36 -3.15 20.16
C ASP A 288 -11.28 -4.36 19.96
N ARG A 289 -12.41 -4.31 20.65
CA ARG A 289 -13.45 -5.35 20.68
C ARG A 289 -14.75 -4.93 19.99
N ASP A 290 -14.80 -3.78 19.30
CA ASP A 290 -16.03 -3.32 18.64
C ASP A 290 -16.52 -4.35 17.60
N GLY A 291 -17.58 -5.08 17.98
CA GLY A 291 -18.18 -6.23 17.33
C GLY A 291 -17.19 -7.29 16.81
N ASN A 292 -16.04 -7.45 17.47
CA ASN A 292 -15.17 -8.59 17.27
C ASN A 292 -15.22 -9.49 18.51
N PRO A 293 -16.08 -10.52 18.54
CA PRO A 293 -16.22 -11.39 19.71
C PRO A 293 -14.96 -12.23 19.99
N ARG A 294 -14.01 -12.31 19.04
CA ARG A 294 -12.73 -13.00 19.24
C ARG A 294 -11.80 -12.25 20.20
N VAL A 295 -12.02 -10.96 20.46
CA VAL A 295 -11.22 -10.17 21.42
C VAL A 295 -11.86 -10.27 22.80
N THR A 296 -11.55 -11.36 23.51
CA THR A 296 -12.05 -11.64 24.87
C THR A 296 -11.23 -10.90 25.94
N PRO A 297 -11.70 -10.83 27.21
CA PRO A 297 -10.90 -10.29 28.31
C PRO A 297 -9.54 -11.01 28.49
N GLU A 298 -9.51 -12.33 28.28
CA GLU A 298 -8.29 -13.13 28.35
C GLU A 298 -7.30 -12.75 27.23
N VAL A 299 -7.79 -12.57 26.00
CA VAL A 299 -6.98 -12.08 24.87
C VAL A 299 -6.35 -10.73 25.21
N THR A 300 -7.12 -9.78 25.77
CA THR A 300 -6.57 -8.48 26.19
C THR A 300 -5.48 -8.64 27.25
N ARG A 301 -5.68 -9.54 28.23
CA ARG A 301 -4.66 -9.84 29.25
C ARG A 301 -3.39 -10.42 28.61
N ASP A 302 -3.54 -11.39 27.71
CA ASP A 302 -2.42 -12.06 27.04
C ASP A 302 -1.55 -11.09 26.25
N VAL A 303 -2.16 -10.21 25.45
CA VAL A 303 -1.39 -9.24 24.65
C VAL A 303 -0.64 -8.23 25.52
N CYS A 304 -1.18 -7.85 26.68
CA CYS A 304 -0.47 -7.01 27.64
C CYS A 304 0.76 -7.72 28.24
N LEU A 305 0.63 -9.01 28.56
CA LEU A 305 1.76 -9.82 29.04
C LEU A 305 2.82 -10.03 27.95
N LEU A 306 2.38 -10.30 26.71
CA LEU A 306 3.27 -10.42 25.55
C LEU A 306 4.02 -9.10 25.30
N ALA A 307 3.35 -7.96 25.34
CA ALA A 307 3.99 -6.65 25.19
C ALA A 307 5.10 -6.44 26.23
N ARG A 308 4.81 -6.74 27.51
CA ARG A 308 5.79 -6.66 28.61
C ARG A 308 6.99 -7.57 28.39
N MET A 309 6.76 -8.81 27.97
CA MET A 309 7.81 -9.77 27.66
C MET A 309 8.69 -9.31 26.49
N MET A 310 8.07 -8.82 25.41
CA MET A 310 8.81 -8.32 24.24
C MET A 310 9.65 -7.09 24.58
N ALA A 311 9.13 -6.17 25.39
CA ALA A 311 9.88 -5.02 25.89
C ALA A 311 11.08 -5.47 26.74
N ALA A 312 10.86 -6.38 27.70
CA ALA A 312 11.95 -6.91 28.54
C ALA A 312 13.06 -7.56 27.70
N ASN A 313 12.72 -8.33 26.67
CA ASN A 313 13.70 -8.94 25.77
C ASN A 313 14.50 -7.90 24.96
N LEU A 314 13.85 -6.83 24.47
CA LEU A 314 14.55 -5.74 23.77
C LEU A 314 15.52 -5.00 24.69
N TYR A 315 15.09 -4.68 25.91
CA TYR A 315 15.96 -4.07 26.91
C TYR A 315 17.11 -4.98 27.32
N TYR A 316 16.85 -6.29 27.48
CA TYR A 316 17.86 -7.28 27.84
C TYR A 316 19.00 -7.33 26.80
N ASN A 317 18.67 -7.39 25.51
CA ASN A 317 19.69 -7.37 24.45
C ASN A 317 20.45 -6.04 24.40
N GLN A 318 19.79 -4.91 24.72
CA GLN A 318 20.42 -3.60 24.70
C GLN A 318 21.37 -3.38 25.89
N ILE A 319 21.00 -3.88 27.09
CA ILE A 319 21.83 -3.73 28.29
C ILE A 319 23.12 -4.57 28.19
N GLU A 320 23.06 -5.74 27.56
CA GLU A 320 24.26 -6.55 27.31
C GLU A 320 25.30 -5.78 26.49
N ASN A 321 24.91 -5.15 25.38
CA ASN A 321 25.81 -4.30 24.60
C ASN A 321 26.34 -3.12 25.41
N LEU A 322 25.48 -2.49 26.22
CA LEU A 322 25.86 -1.35 27.04
C LEU A 322 26.88 -1.73 28.13
N MET A 323 26.79 -2.94 28.69
CA MET A 323 27.77 -3.47 29.66
C MET A 323 29.17 -3.62 29.05
N PHE A 324 29.27 -4.02 27.78
CA PHE A 324 30.55 -4.09 27.07
C PHE A 324 31.16 -2.71 26.81
N GLU A 325 30.32 -1.71 26.47
CA GLU A 325 30.79 -0.35 26.18
C GLU A 325 31.14 0.45 27.43
N LEU A 326 30.34 0.35 28.51
CA LEU A 326 30.50 1.12 29.76
C LEU A 326 31.56 0.52 30.71
N SER A 327 32.77 0.30 30.21
CA SER A 327 33.91 -0.25 30.97
C SER A 327 34.59 0.77 31.92
N MET A 328 34.05 1.97 32.04
CA MET A 328 34.62 3.06 32.85
C MET A 328 34.47 2.79 34.35
N TRP A 329 35.56 2.94 35.12
CA TRP A 329 35.58 2.71 36.58
C TRP A 329 35.21 3.94 37.43
N ARG A 330 35.10 5.12 36.81
CA ARG A 330 34.63 6.36 37.45
C ARG A 330 33.19 6.59 37.00
N CYS A 331 32.25 6.65 37.94
CA CYS A 331 30.84 6.96 37.66
C CYS A 331 30.41 8.23 38.40
N THR A 332 29.41 8.91 37.82
CA THR A 332 28.77 10.11 38.36
C THR A 332 27.27 9.88 38.34
N ASP A 333 26.53 10.61 39.19
CA ASP A 333 25.08 10.48 39.34
C ASP A 333 24.32 11.06 38.12
N GLU A 334 23.96 10.14 37.20
CA GLU A 334 22.82 10.11 36.26
C GLU A 334 22.58 11.10 35.08
N THR A 335 22.53 10.45 33.89
CA THR A 335 21.45 10.35 32.86
C THR A 335 21.14 11.49 31.86
N LEU A 336 20.67 11.05 30.68
CA LEU A 336 20.96 11.51 29.31
C LEU A 336 19.74 11.38 28.39
N GLN A 337 19.62 12.26 27.37
CA GLN A 337 18.86 12.22 26.08
C GLN A 337 17.95 13.47 25.93
N ARG A 338 17.04 13.58 24.93
CA ARG A 338 17.09 13.83 23.46
C ARG A 338 15.68 14.33 22.97
N PHE A 339 15.50 14.68 21.68
CA PHE A 339 14.46 15.56 21.05
C PHE A 339 13.38 14.97 20.08
N THR A 340 12.43 15.78 19.51
CA THR A 340 11.56 15.62 18.27
C THR A 340 11.32 17.00 17.66
N ALA A 341 10.72 17.14 16.46
CA ALA A 341 10.24 18.46 16.03
C ALA A 341 9.11 18.68 15.00
N ALA A 342 8.31 17.70 14.59
CA ALA A 342 7.29 17.93 13.55
C ALA A 342 5.98 18.59 14.04
N THR A 343 5.42 18.19 15.19
CA THR A 343 4.21 18.85 15.75
C THR A 343 4.49 20.29 16.20
N LEU A 344 5.76 20.63 16.43
CA LEU A 344 6.18 21.99 16.74
C LEU A 344 5.70 22.98 15.70
N GLU A 345 5.87 22.63 14.43
CA GLU A 345 5.54 23.52 13.35
C GLU A 345 4.05 23.83 13.31
N HIS A 346 3.18 22.83 13.46
CA HIS A 346 1.73 23.05 13.46
C HIS A 346 1.26 23.86 14.69
N GLY A 347 1.89 23.68 15.85
CA GLY A 347 1.57 24.46 17.06
C GLY A 347 1.98 25.95 16.94
N MET A 348 3.00 26.26 16.14
CA MET A 348 3.57 27.60 16.00
C MET A 348 3.20 28.32 14.70
N ASN A 349 2.77 27.58 13.68
CA ASN A 349 2.37 28.06 12.36
C ASN A 349 1.01 27.46 11.94
N PRO A 350 -0.11 27.95 12.49
CA PRO A 350 -1.42 27.41 12.14
C PRO A 350 -1.74 27.68 10.66
N PRO A 351 -2.43 26.75 9.97
CA PRO A 351 -2.84 26.97 8.59
C PRO A 351 -3.80 28.17 8.48
N VAL A 352 -3.88 28.77 7.29
CA VAL A 352 -4.78 29.90 7.04
C VAL A 352 -6.24 29.56 7.35
N SER A 353 -6.93 30.50 8.03
CA SER A 353 -8.37 30.38 8.28
C SER A 353 -9.14 30.51 6.95
N PRO A 354 -10.13 29.64 6.68
CA PRO A 354 -10.88 29.71 5.43
C PRO A 354 -11.74 30.96 5.37
N LYS A 355 -11.79 31.58 4.18
CA LYS A 355 -12.64 32.74 3.89
C LYS A 355 -14.13 32.40 4.04
N PRO A 356 -15.01 33.34 4.40
CA PRO A 356 -16.44 33.09 4.57
C PRO A 356 -17.10 32.45 3.33
N GLU A 357 -16.72 32.90 2.14
CA GLU A 357 -17.21 32.36 0.86
C GLU A 357 -16.79 30.91 0.61
N TRP A 358 -15.61 30.50 1.10
CA TRP A 358 -15.15 29.10 1.01
C TRP A 358 -15.98 28.20 1.92
N ARG A 359 -16.30 28.66 3.14
CA ARG A 359 -17.18 27.94 4.07
C ARG A 359 -18.59 27.78 3.49
N ALA A 360 -19.17 28.87 3.02
CA ALA A 360 -20.52 28.86 2.44
C ALA A 360 -20.62 27.96 1.19
N LEU A 361 -19.57 27.91 0.36
CA LEU A 361 -19.53 26.99 -0.77
C LEU A 361 -19.47 25.53 -0.31
N LEU A 362 -18.58 25.20 0.64
CA LEU A 362 -18.48 23.84 1.17
C LEU A 362 -19.76 23.38 1.88
N ASP A 363 -20.43 24.25 2.64
CA ASP A 363 -21.70 23.93 3.28
C ASP A 363 -22.75 23.51 2.23
N ALA A 364 -22.83 24.25 1.12
CA ALA A 364 -23.75 23.94 0.03
C ALA A 364 -23.36 22.66 -0.73
N MET A 365 -22.06 22.47 -0.98
CA MET A 365 -21.53 21.27 -1.65
C MET A 365 -21.74 20.00 -0.82
N ALA A 366 -21.55 20.08 0.51
CA ALA A 366 -21.70 18.95 1.41
C ALA A 366 -23.13 18.37 1.40
N VAL A 367 -24.15 19.23 1.30
CA VAL A 367 -25.55 18.80 1.17
C VAL A 367 -25.76 18.00 -0.12
N VAL A 368 -25.30 18.53 -1.25
CA VAL A 368 -25.45 17.90 -2.57
C VAL A 368 -24.65 16.59 -2.66
N ALA A 369 -23.41 16.57 -2.17
CA ALA A 369 -22.59 15.36 -2.12
C ALA A 369 -23.27 14.26 -1.29
N THR A 370 -23.82 14.62 -0.12
CA THR A 370 -24.51 13.68 0.77
C THR A 370 -25.78 13.16 0.14
N GLU A 371 -26.55 14.01 -0.55
CA GLU A 371 -27.76 13.62 -1.26
C GLU A 371 -27.44 12.61 -2.37
N GLU A 372 -26.48 12.91 -3.26
CA GLU A 372 -26.06 12.00 -4.32
C GLU A 372 -25.56 10.67 -3.74
N TYR A 373 -24.65 10.72 -2.78
CA TYR A 373 -24.11 9.53 -2.13
C TYR A 373 -25.23 8.66 -1.54
N ARG A 374 -26.16 9.27 -0.79
CA ARG A 374 -27.27 8.52 -0.17
C ARG A 374 -28.28 8.02 -1.20
N SER A 375 -28.50 8.75 -2.27
CA SER A 375 -29.39 8.33 -3.35
C SER A 375 -28.93 7.01 -3.97
N VAL A 376 -27.62 6.86 -4.17
CA VAL A 376 -27.02 5.65 -4.75
C VAL A 376 -26.87 4.55 -3.70
N VAL A 377 -26.33 4.85 -2.52
CA VAL A 377 -25.91 3.80 -1.56
C VAL A 377 -27.07 3.28 -0.71
N PHE A 378 -28.04 4.13 -0.37
CA PHE A 378 -29.11 3.79 0.57
C PHE A 378 -30.52 3.84 -0.02
N GLN A 379 -30.77 4.67 -1.04
CA GLN A 379 -32.11 4.83 -1.61
C GLN A 379 -32.34 3.96 -2.84
N GLU A 380 -31.29 3.67 -3.63
CA GLU A 380 -31.39 2.75 -4.77
C GLU A 380 -31.61 1.30 -4.29
N PRO A 381 -32.80 0.71 -4.51
CA PRO A 381 -33.16 -0.57 -3.91
C PRO A 381 -32.25 -1.73 -4.37
N ARG A 382 -31.67 -1.63 -5.56
CA ARG A 382 -30.81 -2.68 -6.13
C ARG A 382 -29.32 -2.47 -5.86
N PHE A 383 -28.94 -1.43 -5.13
CA PHE A 383 -27.53 -1.15 -4.85
C PHE A 383 -26.81 -2.30 -4.14
N VAL A 384 -27.44 -2.87 -3.11
CA VAL A 384 -26.85 -3.97 -2.33
C VAL A 384 -26.65 -5.22 -3.18
N GLU A 385 -27.59 -5.51 -4.09
CA GLU A 385 -27.48 -6.60 -5.06
C GLU A 385 -26.30 -6.36 -6.00
N TYR A 386 -26.23 -5.18 -6.62
CA TYR A 386 -25.12 -4.79 -7.49
C TYR A 386 -23.77 -4.88 -6.76
N PHE A 387 -23.66 -4.32 -5.55
CA PHE A 387 -22.45 -4.33 -4.74
C PHE A 387 -21.91 -5.75 -4.49
N ARG A 388 -22.80 -6.69 -4.13
CA ARG A 388 -22.42 -8.08 -3.86
C ARG A 388 -21.99 -8.85 -5.12
N LEU A 389 -22.54 -8.48 -6.27
CA LEU A 389 -22.17 -9.09 -7.55
C LEU A 389 -20.88 -8.48 -8.11
N ALA A 390 -20.75 -7.15 -8.11
CA ALA A 390 -19.62 -6.44 -8.69
C ALA A 390 -18.33 -6.58 -7.88
N THR A 391 -18.42 -6.85 -6.57
CA THR A 391 -17.25 -6.89 -5.66
C THR A 391 -17.09 -8.26 -4.98
N PRO A 392 -15.89 -8.57 -4.45
CA PRO A 392 -15.65 -9.80 -3.67
C PRO A 392 -16.08 -9.71 -2.19
N GLU A 393 -17.02 -8.83 -1.82
CA GLU A 393 -17.40 -8.61 -0.40
C GLU A 393 -17.86 -9.87 0.31
N LEU A 394 -18.67 -10.70 -0.36
CA LEU A 394 -19.23 -11.92 0.22
C LEU A 394 -18.14 -12.93 0.52
N GLU A 395 -17.18 -13.10 -0.40
CA GLU A 395 -16.05 -14.01 -0.26
C GLU A 395 -15.08 -13.52 0.82
N TYR A 396 -14.80 -12.22 0.89
CA TYR A 396 -13.97 -11.64 1.94
C TYR A 396 -14.49 -11.99 3.35
N GLY A 397 -15.81 -11.91 3.56
CA GLY A 397 -16.43 -12.25 4.85
C GLY A 397 -16.40 -13.74 5.19
N ARG A 398 -16.22 -14.62 4.20
CA ARG A 398 -16.18 -16.08 4.36
C ARG A 398 -14.77 -16.64 4.49
N MET A 399 -13.76 -15.92 3.97
CA MET A 399 -12.39 -16.40 3.88
C MET A 399 -11.55 -16.08 5.13
N ASN A 400 -10.52 -16.90 5.35
CA ASN A 400 -9.58 -16.81 6.48
C ASN A 400 -8.57 -15.64 6.37
N ILE A 401 -9.02 -14.45 5.96
CA ILE A 401 -8.15 -13.30 5.67
C ILE A 401 -7.96 -12.41 6.90
N GLY A 402 -9.02 -12.17 7.68
CA GLY A 402 -8.99 -11.28 8.86
C GLY A 402 -9.57 -11.89 10.14
N SER A 403 -9.18 -11.36 11.30
CA SER A 403 -9.72 -11.77 12.60
C SER A 403 -11.13 -11.22 12.90
N ARG A 404 -11.73 -10.39 12.04
CA ARG A 404 -12.97 -9.66 12.32
C ARG A 404 -14.14 -10.08 11.42
N PRO A 405 -15.38 -10.17 11.92
CA PRO A 405 -16.57 -10.29 11.07
C PRO A 405 -16.75 -9.05 10.18
N SER A 406 -17.19 -9.23 8.93
CA SER A 406 -17.39 -8.12 7.98
C SER A 406 -18.64 -7.25 8.29
N LYS A 407 -19.67 -7.84 8.92
CA LYS A 407 -20.93 -7.16 9.28
C LYS A 407 -21.21 -7.22 10.76
N ARG A 408 -21.92 -6.20 11.27
CA ARG A 408 -22.49 -6.18 12.62
C ARG A 408 -23.75 -7.05 12.73
N LYS A 409 -24.55 -7.11 11.67
CA LYS A 409 -25.73 -7.99 11.54
C LYS A 409 -25.68 -8.72 10.20
N PRO A 410 -25.72 -10.07 10.15
CA PRO A 410 -25.55 -10.81 8.89
C PRO A 410 -26.59 -10.50 7.80
N SER A 411 -27.82 -10.14 8.17
CA SER A 411 -28.94 -9.86 7.27
C SER A 411 -29.14 -8.39 6.91
N GLY A 412 -28.30 -7.47 7.42
CA GLY A 412 -28.47 -6.03 7.17
C GLY A 412 -27.98 -5.56 5.80
N GLY A 413 -28.37 -4.35 5.42
CA GLY A 413 -27.86 -3.62 4.25
C GLY A 413 -26.48 -3.01 4.51
N ILE A 414 -26.13 -1.96 3.75
CA ILE A 414 -24.83 -1.26 3.87
C ILE A 414 -24.63 -0.70 5.28
N GLU A 415 -25.68 -0.28 5.97
CA GLU A 415 -25.65 0.23 7.35
C GLU A 415 -25.12 -0.79 8.38
N SER A 416 -25.15 -2.09 8.02
CA SER A 416 -24.59 -3.16 8.85
C SER A 416 -23.15 -3.53 8.49
N LEU A 417 -22.67 -3.08 7.33
CA LEU A 417 -21.32 -3.31 6.83
C LEU A 417 -20.35 -2.36 7.54
N ARG A 418 -19.17 -2.87 7.88
CA ARG A 418 -18.12 -2.07 8.49
C ARG A 418 -17.34 -1.27 7.43
N ALA A 419 -16.70 -0.19 7.86
CA ALA A 419 -15.88 0.66 6.99
C ALA A 419 -14.77 -0.12 6.27
N ILE A 420 -14.01 -0.98 6.97
CA ILE A 420 -12.92 -1.75 6.35
C ILE A 420 -13.42 -2.63 5.18
N PRO A 421 -14.39 -3.55 5.37
CA PRO A 421 -14.98 -4.31 4.26
C PRO A 421 -15.56 -3.45 3.14
N TRP A 422 -16.16 -2.30 3.48
CA TRP A 422 -16.72 -1.38 2.51
C TRP A 422 -15.66 -0.79 1.57
N ILE A 423 -14.60 -0.20 2.12
CA ILE A 423 -13.48 0.32 1.32
C ILE A 423 -12.79 -0.84 0.59
N PHE A 424 -12.47 -1.91 1.33
CA PHE A 424 -11.73 -3.05 0.81
C PHE A 424 -12.38 -3.66 -0.44
N ALA A 425 -13.69 -3.91 -0.42
CA ALA A 425 -14.40 -4.53 -1.53
C ALA A 425 -14.32 -3.69 -2.82
N TRP A 426 -14.46 -2.37 -2.71
CA TRP A 426 -14.35 -1.48 -3.88
C TRP A 426 -12.91 -1.24 -4.32
N THR A 427 -11.95 -1.25 -3.40
CA THR A 427 -10.52 -1.21 -3.71
C THR A 427 -10.11 -2.41 -4.56
N GLN A 428 -10.60 -3.62 -4.22
CA GLN A 428 -10.30 -4.84 -4.98
C GLN A 428 -10.69 -4.76 -6.45
N THR A 429 -11.76 -4.03 -6.78
CA THR A 429 -12.29 -3.91 -8.17
C THR A 429 -11.71 -2.74 -8.95
N ARG A 430 -10.74 -2.00 -8.37
CA ARG A 430 -10.17 -0.77 -8.94
C ARG A 430 -11.20 0.36 -9.15
N PHE A 431 -12.37 0.28 -8.51
CA PHE A 431 -13.43 1.25 -8.72
C PHE A 431 -13.49 2.34 -7.64
N HIS A 432 -13.10 2.02 -6.41
CA HIS A 432 -12.94 2.99 -5.31
C HIS A 432 -14.16 3.88 -5.01
N LEU A 433 -15.37 3.41 -5.35
CA LEU A 433 -16.65 4.13 -5.20
C LEU A 433 -16.79 4.91 -3.87
N PRO A 434 -16.42 4.36 -2.70
CA PRO A 434 -16.59 5.04 -1.42
C PRO A 434 -15.84 6.37 -1.27
N VAL A 435 -14.76 6.56 -2.03
CA VAL A 435 -13.85 7.70 -1.84
C VAL A 435 -14.32 8.93 -2.63
N TRP A 436 -14.88 8.73 -3.82
CA TRP A 436 -15.18 9.82 -4.75
C TRP A 436 -16.67 10.09 -4.97
N LEU A 437 -17.56 9.15 -4.63
CA LEU A 437 -19.00 9.32 -4.86
C LEU A 437 -19.54 10.53 -4.07
N GLY A 438 -20.26 11.43 -4.77
CA GLY A 438 -20.77 12.69 -4.21
C GLY A 438 -19.98 13.92 -4.64
N PHE A 439 -18.67 13.78 -4.91
CA PHE A 439 -17.84 14.91 -5.34
C PHE A 439 -18.26 15.44 -6.71
N GLY A 440 -18.53 14.55 -7.67
CA GLY A 440 -18.97 14.93 -9.02
C GLY A 440 -20.20 15.84 -9.02
N ALA A 441 -21.29 15.43 -8.35
CA ALA A 441 -22.48 16.26 -8.24
C ALA A 441 -22.23 17.58 -7.50
N ALA A 442 -21.44 17.56 -6.43
CA ALA A 442 -21.13 18.76 -5.65
C ALA A 442 -20.35 19.80 -6.48
N PHE A 443 -19.31 19.38 -7.20
CA PHE A 443 -18.54 20.25 -8.09
C PHE A 443 -19.39 20.79 -9.24
N LYS A 444 -20.17 19.91 -9.89
CA LYS A 444 -21.07 20.31 -10.97
C LYS A 444 -22.12 21.32 -10.51
N TYR A 445 -22.69 21.10 -9.32
CA TYR A 445 -23.61 22.05 -8.70
C TYR A 445 -22.95 23.40 -8.43
N ALA A 446 -21.76 23.40 -7.80
CA ALA A 446 -21.02 24.61 -7.49
C ALA A 446 -20.75 25.45 -8.76
N ILE A 447 -20.20 24.82 -9.81
CA ILE A 447 -19.87 25.47 -11.07
C ILE A 447 -21.11 25.97 -11.81
N LYS A 448 -22.21 25.19 -11.79
CA LYS A 448 -23.46 25.57 -12.44
C LYS A 448 -24.18 26.71 -11.71
N LYS A 449 -24.06 26.78 -10.38
CA LYS A 449 -24.70 27.81 -9.57
C LYS A 449 -24.10 29.20 -9.82
N ASP A 450 -22.78 29.27 -9.99
CA ASP A 450 -22.08 30.49 -10.39
C ASP A 450 -20.76 30.12 -11.09
N VAL A 451 -20.54 30.62 -12.30
CA VAL A 451 -19.34 30.36 -13.10
C VAL A 451 -18.05 30.80 -12.38
N ARG A 452 -18.14 31.77 -11.46
CA ARG A 452 -17.01 32.22 -10.65
C ARG A 452 -16.58 31.19 -9.61
N ASN A 453 -17.45 30.24 -9.24
CA ASN A 453 -17.13 29.22 -8.26
C ASN A 453 -16.01 28.27 -8.74
N LEU A 454 -15.83 28.09 -10.05
CA LEU A 454 -14.69 27.32 -10.55
C LEU A 454 -13.36 27.96 -10.16
N HIS A 455 -13.23 29.28 -10.35
CA HIS A 455 -12.03 30.00 -9.94
C HIS A 455 -11.87 29.96 -8.42
N MET A 456 -12.97 30.07 -7.67
CA MET A 456 -12.93 29.97 -6.21
C MET A 456 -12.46 28.59 -5.72
N LEU A 457 -12.87 27.50 -6.36
CA LEU A 457 -12.41 26.14 -6.06
C LEU A 457 -10.92 25.96 -6.37
N GLN A 458 -10.44 26.53 -7.48
CA GLN A 458 -9.02 26.55 -7.83
C GLN A 458 -8.21 27.38 -6.82
N ASP A 459 -8.74 28.50 -6.35
CA ASP A 459 -8.11 29.31 -5.32
C ASP A 459 -8.08 28.58 -3.97
N MET A 460 -9.15 27.86 -3.60
CA MET A 460 -9.17 27.00 -2.42
C MET A 460 -8.09 25.92 -2.53
N TYR A 461 -7.92 25.28 -3.69
CA TYR A 461 -6.87 24.27 -3.89
C TYR A 461 -5.45 24.85 -3.78
N LYS A 462 -5.24 26.07 -4.29
CA LYS A 462 -3.94 26.74 -4.25
C LYS A 462 -3.57 27.32 -2.89
N HIS A 463 -4.55 27.69 -2.07
CA HIS A 463 -4.30 28.52 -0.89
C HIS A 463 -4.81 27.93 0.42
N TRP A 464 -5.64 26.88 0.40
CA TRP A 464 -6.19 26.28 1.61
C TRP A 464 -5.68 24.84 1.80
N PRO A 465 -4.76 24.60 2.76
CA PRO A 465 -4.17 23.27 2.98
C PRO A 465 -5.19 22.16 3.16
N PHE A 466 -6.27 22.40 3.91
CA PHE A 466 -7.36 21.43 4.11
C PHE A 466 -7.99 20.98 2.79
N PHE A 467 -8.30 21.93 1.90
CA PHE A 467 -8.93 21.60 0.63
C PHE A 467 -7.92 20.91 -0.30
N ARG A 468 -6.67 21.39 -0.35
CA ARG A 468 -5.59 20.74 -1.11
C ARG A 468 -5.42 19.26 -0.74
N VAL A 469 -5.17 18.94 0.53
CA VAL A 469 -4.92 17.54 0.94
C VAL A 469 -6.12 16.64 0.71
N THR A 470 -7.34 17.19 0.77
CA THR A 470 -8.57 16.44 0.45
C THR A 470 -8.62 16.07 -1.03
N ILE A 471 -8.29 17.02 -1.92
CA ILE A 471 -8.28 16.78 -3.37
C ILE A 471 -7.09 15.89 -3.77
N ASP A 472 -5.91 16.10 -3.19
CA ASP A 472 -4.71 15.30 -3.47
C ASP A 472 -4.93 13.81 -3.11
N LEU A 473 -5.65 13.52 -2.00
CA LEU A 473 -6.06 12.16 -1.64
C LEU A 473 -6.97 11.54 -2.70
N ILE A 474 -7.99 12.29 -3.15
CA ILE A 474 -8.94 11.81 -4.17
C ILE A 474 -8.24 11.58 -5.51
N GLU A 475 -7.34 12.48 -5.90
CA GLU A 475 -6.54 12.36 -7.12
C GLU A 475 -5.62 11.13 -7.08
N MET A 476 -4.99 10.86 -5.93
CA MET A 476 -4.20 9.63 -5.70
C MET A 476 -5.07 8.37 -5.84
N VAL A 477 -6.30 8.38 -5.33
CA VAL A 477 -7.21 7.24 -5.46
C VAL A 477 -7.69 7.05 -6.90
N PHE A 478 -7.93 8.13 -7.65
CA PHE A 478 -8.21 8.04 -9.09
C PHE A 478 -7.02 7.47 -9.86
N ALA A 479 -5.77 7.81 -9.50
CA ALA A 479 -4.58 7.24 -10.12
C ALA A 479 -4.43 5.73 -9.88
N LYS A 480 -5.03 5.22 -8.80
CA LYS A 480 -5.14 3.79 -8.50
C LYS A 480 -6.38 3.13 -9.11
N GLY A 481 -7.29 3.90 -9.71
CA GLY A 481 -8.56 3.43 -10.24
C GLY A 481 -8.46 3.01 -11.71
N ASP A 482 -9.29 2.04 -12.10
CA ASP A 482 -9.44 1.63 -13.50
C ASP A 482 -10.90 1.21 -13.78
N PRO A 483 -11.68 2.07 -14.46
CA PRO A 483 -13.06 1.75 -14.82
C PRO A 483 -13.17 0.63 -15.88
N GLY A 484 -12.12 0.35 -16.66
CA GLY A 484 -12.06 -0.76 -17.60
C GLY A 484 -12.00 -2.11 -16.88
N ILE A 485 -11.18 -2.21 -15.83
CA ILE A 485 -11.18 -3.39 -14.95
C ILE A 485 -12.51 -3.50 -14.21
N ALA A 486 -13.06 -2.41 -13.66
CA ALA A 486 -14.38 -2.45 -13.03
C ALA A 486 -15.49 -2.95 -13.98
N ALA A 487 -15.43 -2.56 -15.27
CA ALA A 487 -16.34 -3.06 -16.29
C ALA A 487 -16.17 -4.56 -16.58
N LEU A 488 -14.95 -5.11 -16.46
CA LEU A 488 -14.72 -6.55 -16.57
C LEU A 488 -15.43 -7.32 -15.45
N TYR A 489 -15.35 -6.84 -14.20
CA TYR A 489 -16.09 -7.45 -13.08
C TYR A 489 -17.59 -7.44 -13.34
N ASP A 490 -18.15 -6.31 -13.80
CA ASP A 490 -19.56 -6.21 -14.18
C ASP A 490 -19.92 -7.23 -15.27
N LYS A 491 -19.15 -7.29 -16.36
CA LYS A 491 -19.40 -8.19 -17.48
C LYS A 491 -19.42 -9.66 -17.06
N LEU A 492 -18.55 -10.05 -16.13
CA LEU A 492 -18.37 -11.44 -15.72
C LEU A 492 -19.33 -11.88 -14.61
N LEU A 493 -19.63 -10.98 -13.68
CA LEU A 493 -20.24 -11.29 -12.38
C LEU A 493 -21.63 -10.67 -12.17
N VAL A 494 -21.91 -9.54 -12.81
CA VAL A 494 -23.18 -8.80 -12.62
C VAL A 494 -24.21 -9.25 -13.65
N SER A 495 -25.46 -9.36 -13.22
CA SER A 495 -26.58 -9.70 -14.09
C SER A 495 -26.84 -8.61 -15.13
N LYS A 496 -27.26 -9.00 -16.34
CA LYS A 496 -27.38 -8.08 -17.49
C LYS A 496 -28.33 -6.90 -17.24
N ASP A 497 -29.35 -7.09 -16.42
CA ASP A 497 -30.33 -6.09 -16.03
C ASP A 497 -29.77 -5.00 -15.09
N LEU A 498 -28.58 -5.22 -14.51
CA LEU A 498 -27.85 -4.24 -13.69
C LEU A 498 -26.66 -3.58 -14.41
N TRP A 499 -26.35 -3.98 -15.65
CA TRP A 499 -25.21 -3.41 -16.39
C TRP A 499 -25.36 -1.90 -16.62
N ALA A 500 -26.56 -1.44 -16.97
CA ALA A 500 -26.84 -0.01 -17.16
C ALA A 500 -26.61 0.80 -15.87
N PHE A 501 -26.84 0.20 -14.70
CA PHE A 501 -26.54 0.84 -13.42
C PHE A 501 -25.03 0.96 -13.19
N GLY A 502 -24.25 -0.09 -13.45
CA GLY A 502 -22.80 -0.04 -13.38
C GLY A 502 -22.17 0.93 -14.39
N GLU A 503 -22.70 1.01 -15.61
CA GLU A 503 -22.30 2.00 -16.62
C GLU A 503 -22.56 3.45 -16.16
N LYS A 504 -23.70 3.70 -15.52
CA LYS A 504 -24.00 5.00 -14.91
C LYS A 504 -22.97 5.37 -13.84
N LEU A 505 -22.58 4.43 -12.97
CA LEU A 505 -21.56 4.67 -11.96
C LEU A 505 -20.19 4.96 -12.60
N ARG A 506 -19.78 4.22 -13.63
CA ARG A 506 -18.52 4.48 -14.35
C ARG A 506 -18.52 5.81 -15.10
N THR A 507 -19.67 6.23 -15.62
CA THR A 507 -19.83 7.56 -16.22
C THR A 507 -19.61 8.65 -15.16
N ASN A 508 -20.16 8.45 -13.95
CA ASN A 508 -19.96 9.37 -12.82
C ASN A 508 -18.48 9.40 -12.37
N PHE A 509 -17.80 8.24 -12.36
CA PHE A 509 -16.36 8.17 -12.08
C PHE A 509 -15.56 9.07 -13.03
N GLU A 510 -15.79 8.97 -14.34
CA GLU A 510 -15.09 9.77 -15.36
C GLU A 510 -15.44 11.26 -15.26
N GLU A 511 -16.70 11.60 -15.04
CA GLU A 511 -17.13 12.99 -14.83
C GLU A 511 -16.47 13.60 -13.58
N THR A 512 -16.47 12.85 -12.46
CA THR A 512 -15.85 13.29 -11.20
C THR A 512 -14.34 13.49 -11.36
N LYS A 513 -13.64 12.54 -12.00
CA LYS A 513 -12.21 12.63 -12.28
C LYS A 513 -11.86 13.91 -13.05
N ASN A 514 -12.62 14.24 -14.09
CA ASN A 514 -12.39 15.43 -14.91
C ASN A 514 -12.62 16.72 -14.11
N LEU A 515 -13.64 16.77 -13.25
CA LEU A 515 -13.92 17.92 -12.38
C LEU A 515 -12.84 18.12 -11.31
N ILE A 516 -12.28 17.03 -10.78
CA ILE A 516 -11.14 17.06 -9.85
C ILE A 516 -9.91 17.65 -10.54
N LEU A 517 -9.54 17.14 -11.72
CA LEU A 517 -8.42 17.66 -12.50
C LEU A 517 -8.59 19.15 -12.84
N GLN A 518 -9.80 19.56 -13.24
CA GLN A 518 -10.12 20.96 -13.51
C GLN A 518 -9.98 21.85 -12.27
N THR A 519 -10.35 21.34 -11.09
CA THR A 519 -10.22 22.04 -9.81
C THR A 519 -8.76 22.15 -9.37
N ALA A 520 -7.98 21.08 -9.54
CA ALA A 520 -6.54 21.09 -9.24
C ALA A 520 -5.74 21.93 -10.26
N GLY A 521 -6.28 22.12 -11.47
CA GLY A 521 -5.58 22.76 -12.59
C GLY A 521 -4.57 21.83 -13.28
N HIS A 522 -4.75 20.51 -13.13
CA HIS A 522 -3.92 19.48 -13.74
C HIS A 522 -4.52 18.99 -15.06
N LYS A 523 -3.67 18.59 -16.01
CA LYS A 523 -4.09 17.96 -17.27
C LYS A 523 -4.22 16.45 -17.10
N ASP A 524 -3.34 15.87 -16.30
CA ASP A 524 -3.29 14.44 -16.00
C ASP A 524 -3.25 14.20 -14.49
N LEU A 525 -3.71 13.04 -14.06
CA LEU A 525 -3.61 12.62 -12.66
C LEU A 525 -2.15 12.63 -12.20
N LEU A 526 -1.96 13.14 -10.97
CA LEU A 526 -0.69 13.27 -10.28
C LEU A 526 0.35 14.10 -11.06
N GLU A 527 -0.09 15.11 -11.83
CA GLU A 527 0.82 16.02 -12.52
C GLU A 527 1.77 16.74 -11.55
N GLY A 528 1.29 17.05 -10.34
CA GLY A 528 2.09 17.63 -9.26
C GLY A 528 3.02 16.66 -8.52
N ASP A 529 2.87 15.35 -8.69
CA ASP A 529 3.69 14.32 -8.03
C ASP A 529 4.13 13.21 -9.01
N PRO A 530 5.13 13.49 -9.87
CA PRO A 530 5.63 12.51 -10.83
C PRO A 530 6.29 11.29 -10.14
N TYR A 531 6.80 11.45 -8.91
CA TYR A 531 7.41 10.35 -8.16
C TYR A 531 6.36 9.32 -7.75
N LEU A 532 5.22 9.76 -7.21
CA LEU A 532 4.11 8.87 -6.88
C LEU A 532 3.51 8.27 -8.15
N LYS A 533 3.34 9.06 -9.21
CA LYS A 533 2.82 8.59 -10.51
C LYS A 533 3.63 7.44 -11.09
N GLN A 534 4.96 7.58 -11.11
CA GLN A 534 5.86 6.53 -11.61
C GLN A 534 5.69 5.23 -10.81
N ARG A 535 5.70 5.31 -9.48
CA ARG A 535 5.56 4.15 -8.60
C ARG A 535 4.25 3.42 -8.81
N LEU A 536 3.12 4.14 -8.84
CA LEU A 536 1.81 3.54 -9.07
C LEU A 536 1.75 2.81 -10.42
N ARG A 537 2.27 3.44 -11.48
CA ARG A 537 2.31 2.81 -12.81
C ARG A 537 3.12 1.52 -12.87
N LEU A 538 4.25 1.45 -12.17
CA LEU A 538 5.09 0.25 -12.17
C LEU A 538 4.42 -0.92 -11.43
N ARG A 539 3.49 -0.64 -10.50
CA ARG A 539 2.71 -1.70 -9.83
C ARG A 539 1.57 -2.24 -10.68
N ASP A 540 1.04 -1.45 -11.60
CA ASP A 540 -0.26 -1.70 -12.22
C ASP A 540 -0.31 -3.03 -13.00
N SER A 541 0.74 -3.39 -13.76
CA SER A 541 0.79 -4.65 -14.51
C SER A 541 0.56 -5.88 -13.62
N TYR A 542 1.20 -5.92 -12.45
CA TYR A 542 1.02 -7.02 -11.49
C TYR A 542 -0.39 -7.02 -10.92
N ILE A 543 -0.90 -5.85 -10.51
CA ILE A 543 -2.23 -5.71 -9.90
C ILE A 543 -3.32 -6.09 -10.91
N THR A 544 -3.20 -5.63 -12.16
CA THR A 544 -4.13 -5.91 -13.25
C THR A 544 -4.20 -7.41 -13.56
N THR A 545 -3.06 -8.10 -13.58
CA THR A 545 -3.06 -9.57 -13.75
C THR A 545 -3.82 -10.25 -12.61
N LEU A 546 -3.59 -9.82 -11.37
CA LEU A 546 -4.33 -10.34 -10.21
C LEU A 546 -5.83 -9.98 -10.26
N ASN A 547 -6.20 -8.80 -10.78
CA ASN A 547 -7.60 -8.40 -10.95
C ASN A 547 -8.33 -9.30 -11.96
N VAL A 548 -7.73 -9.55 -13.12
CA VAL A 548 -8.32 -10.44 -14.13
C VAL A 548 -8.44 -11.86 -13.55
N CYS A 549 -7.39 -12.35 -12.89
CA CYS A 549 -7.40 -13.64 -12.21
C CYS A 549 -8.53 -13.72 -11.17
N GLN A 550 -8.69 -12.67 -10.35
CA GLN A 550 -9.74 -12.58 -9.34
C GLN A 550 -11.14 -12.62 -9.96
N ALA A 551 -11.42 -11.80 -10.99
CA ALA A 551 -12.74 -11.72 -11.60
C ALA A 551 -13.19 -13.05 -12.23
N TYR A 552 -12.30 -13.72 -12.95
CA TYR A 552 -12.59 -15.04 -13.53
C TYR A 552 -12.66 -16.15 -12.47
N THR A 553 -11.86 -16.09 -11.41
CA THR A 553 -11.96 -17.01 -10.27
C THR A 553 -13.31 -16.88 -9.57
N LEU A 554 -13.77 -15.65 -9.31
CA LEU A 554 -15.11 -15.37 -8.77
C LEU A 554 -16.21 -15.93 -9.68
N LYS A 555 -16.07 -15.79 -11.01
CA LYS A 555 -17.04 -16.36 -11.95
C LYS A 555 -17.13 -17.88 -11.83
N ARG A 556 -15.98 -18.57 -11.77
CA ARG A 556 -15.90 -20.03 -11.57
C ARG A 556 -16.48 -20.46 -10.22
N ILE A 557 -16.31 -19.65 -9.18
CA ILE A 557 -16.86 -19.92 -7.84
C ILE A 557 -18.39 -19.75 -7.82
N ARG A 558 -18.91 -18.68 -8.43
CA ARG A 558 -20.32 -18.28 -8.31
C ARG A 558 -21.25 -18.96 -9.32
N ASP A 559 -20.74 -19.34 -10.49
CA ASP A 559 -21.52 -19.95 -11.57
C ASP A 559 -21.01 -21.38 -11.89
N GLN A 560 -21.70 -22.38 -11.35
CA GLN A 560 -21.37 -23.80 -11.58
C GLN A 560 -21.55 -24.24 -13.04
N ASN A 561 -22.30 -23.47 -13.85
CA ASN A 561 -22.49 -23.76 -15.27
C ASN A 561 -21.40 -23.14 -16.16
N TYR A 562 -20.47 -22.38 -15.57
CA TYR A 562 -19.36 -21.81 -16.30
C TYR A 562 -18.28 -22.87 -16.58
N ASN A 563 -18.45 -23.56 -17.71
CA ASN A 563 -17.49 -24.55 -18.17
C ASN A 563 -16.22 -23.88 -18.70
N VAL A 564 -15.06 -24.37 -18.23
CA VAL A 564 -13.74 -23.93 -18.70
C VAL A 564 -13.00 -25.11 -19.32
N THR A 565 -12.29 -24.85 -20.42
CA THR A 565 -11.39 -25.84 -21.02
C THR A 565 -10.03 -25.72 -20.37
N LEU A 566 -9.67 -26.71 -19.55
CA LEU A 566 -8.37 -26.75 -18.90
C LEU A 566 -7.29 -27.18 -19.90
N ARG A 567 -6.16 -26.49 -19.88
CA ARG A 567 -4.94 -26.95 -20.53
C ARG A 567 -4.25 -28.01 -19.66
N PRO A 568 -3.33 -28.82 -20.22
CA PRO A 568 -2.51 -29.72 -19.41
C PRO A 568 -1.70 -28.95 -18.36
N HIS A 569 -1.47 -29.58 -17.20
CA HIS A 569 -0.67 -29.02 -16.11
C HIS A 569 0.71 -28.57 -16.62
N ILE A 570 1.09 -27.33 -16.32
CA ILE A 570 2.31 -26.70 -16.83
C ILE A 570 3.46 -26.86 -15.83
N SER A 571 3.19 -26.66 -14.53
CA SER A 571 4.22 -26.69 -13.50
C SER A 571 4.89 -28.06 -13.39
N LYS A 572 6.22 -28.10 -13.45
CA LYS A 572 7.03 -29.33 -13.37
C LYS A 572 7.71 -29.49 -12.01
N GLU A 573 7.11 -28.95 -10.94
CA GLU A 573 7.74 -28.87 -9.61
C GLU A 573 8.51 -30.15 -9.28
N ILE A 574 9.80 -30.01 -8.97
CA ILE A 574 10.69 -31.13 -8.62
C ILE A 574 10.28 -31.64 -7.22
N MET A 575 9.16 -32.34 -7.13
CA MET A 575 8.81 -33.17 -5.99
C MET A 575 9.07 -34.62 -6.35
N GLN A 576 10.13 -35.20 -5.75
CA GLN A 576 10.11 -36.62 -5.43
C GLN A 576 8.94 -36.88 -4.46
N SER A 577 7.73 -37.08 -4.97
CA SER A 577 6.76 -38.04 -4.42
C SER A 577 5.41 -37.96 -5.15
N SER A 578 4.93 -39.15 -5.47
CA SER A 578 3.57 -39.56 -5.81
C SER A 578 2.45 -38.93 -4.95
N LYS A 579 2.13 -37.65 -5.14
CA LYS A 579 1.03 -36.98 -4.44
C LYS A 579 0.16 -36.22 -5.45
N SER A 580 -1.09 -36.65 -5.57
CA SER A 580 -2.07 -36.12 -6.53
C SER A 580 -2.38 -34.64 -6.24
N ALA A 581 -2.89 -33.93 -7.25
CA ALA A 581 -3.44 -32.57 -7.13
C ALA A 581 -4.47 -32.41 -5.97
N GLN A 582 -5.01 -33.52 -5.44
CA GLN A 582 -5.85 -33.56 -4.24
C GLN A 582 -5.12 -33.17 -2.94
N GLU A 583 -3.78 -33.23 -2.87
CA GLU A 583 -3.03 -32.76 -1.70
C GLU A 583 -2.65 -31.27 -1.74
N LEU A 584 -2.67 -30.62 -2.91
CA LEU A 584 -2.48 -29.16 -3.03
C LEU A 584 -3.67 -28.37 -2.45
N VAL A 585 -4.78 -29.06 -2.18
CA VAL A 585 -6.07 -28.54 -1.65
C VAL A 585 -6.08 -28.37 -0.11
N LYS A 586 -4.91 -28.33 0.54
CA LYS A 586 -4.77 -28.40 2.01
C LYS A 586 -4.76 -27.04 2.72
N LEU A 587 -5.30 -25.98 2.11
CA LEU A 587 -5.31 -24.63 2.69
C LEU A 587 -6.58 -24.34 3.50
N ASN A 588 -7.70 -24.95 3.13
CA ASN A 588 -8.91 -25.07 3.95
C ASN A 588 -9.58 -26.44 3.69
N PRO A 589 -9.30 -27.48 4.51
CA PRO A 589 -9.92 -28.80 4.32
C PRO A 589 -11.44 -28.80 4.54
N THR A 590 -12.00 -27.67 5.01
CA THR A 590 -13.44 -27.42 5.14
C THR A 590 -13.99 -26.51 4.05
N SER A 591 -13.23 -26.21 3.00
CA SER A 591 -13.70 -25.38 1.89
C SER A 591 -14.90 -26.04 1.20
N GLU A 592 -15.96 -25.27 1.00
CA GLU A 592 -17.12 -25.67 0.20
C GLU A 592 -16.91 -25.43 -1.30
N TYR A 593 -15.79 -24.80 -1.69
CA TYR A 593 -15.47 -24.46 -3.08
C TYR A 593 -14.64 -25.57 -3.75
N ALA A 594 -14.66 -25.57 -5.10
CA ALA A 594 -13.83 -26.48 -5.86
C ALA A 594 -12.33 -26.28 -5.49
N PRO A 595 -11.54 -27.36 -5.45
CA PRO A 595 -10.14 -27.33 -5.06
C PRO A 595 -9.31 -26.18 -5.64
N GLY A 596 -8.61 -25.43 -4.79
CA GLY A 596 -7.66 -24.38 -5.16
C GLY A 596 -8.25 -23.03 -5.60
N LEU A 597 -9.57 -22.92 -5.83
CA LEU A 597 -10.22 -21.66 -6.19
C LEU A 597 -10.22 -20.66 -5.02
N GLU A 598 -10.51 -21.12 -3.80
CA GLU A 598 -10.44 -20.27 -2.60
C GLU A 598 -9.04 -19.70 -2.40
N ASP A 599 -8.01 -20.53 -2.58
CA ASP A 599 -6.63 -20.16 -2.35
C ASP A 599 -6.12 -19.15 -3.38
N THR A 600 -6.45 -19.40 -4.64
CA THR A 600 -6.20 -18.45 -5.73
C THR A 600 -6.88 -17.11 -5.41
N LEU A 601 -8.13 -17.13 -4.95
CA LEU A 601 -8.85 -15.91 -4.60
C LEU A 601 -8.20 -15.17 -3.43
N ILE A 602 -7.80 -15.87 -2.36
CA ILE A 602 -7.10 -15.28 -1.22
C ILE A 602 -5.78 -14.63 -1.66
N LEU A 603 -5.00 -15.30 -2.52
CA LEU A 603 -3.75 -14.76 -3.08
C LEU A 603 -4.01 -13.48 -3.87
N THR A 604 -5.02 -13.46 -4.75
CA THR A 604 -5.36 -12.24 -5.48
C THR A 604 -5.79 -11.10 -4.54
N MET A 605 -6.63 -11.38 -3.53
CA MET A 605 -7.07 -10.37 -2.58
C MET A 605 -5.90 -9.75 -1.80
N LYS A 606 -4.96 -10.58 -1.38
CA LYS A 606 -3.75 -10.17 -0.69
C LYS A 606 -2.83 -9.35 -1.58
N GLY A 607 -2.55 -9.81 -2.79
CA GLY A 607 -1.66 -9.11 -3.72
C GLY A 607 -2.24 -7.76 -4.17
N ILE A 608 -3.52 -7.71 -4.56
CA ILE A 608 -4.19 -6.46 -4.93
C ILE A 608 -4.17 -5.46 -3.77
N ALA A 609 -4.44 -5.91 -2.54
CA ALA A 609 -4.35 -5.05 -1.36
C ALA A 609 -2.93 -4.52 -1.10
N ALA A 610 -1.91 -5.37 -1.28
CA ALA A 610 -0.51 -4.99 -1.11
C ALA A 610 -0.06 -3.96 -2.16
N GLY A 611 -0.53 -4.06 -3.40
CA GLY A 611 -0.21 -3.11 -4.46
C GLY A 611 -0.94 -1.77 -4.32
N LEU A 612 -2.22 -1.81 -3.95
CA LEU A 612 -3.06 -0.60 -3.83
C LEU A 612 -2.84 0.16 -2.53
N GLN A 613 -2.39 -0.50 -1.46
CA GLN A 613 -2.06 0.13 -0.18
C GLN A 613 -3.22 1.00 0.35
N ASN A 614 -2.94 2.22 0.82
CA ASN A 614 -3.96 3.15 1.31
C ASN A 614 -4.83 3.71 0.17
N THR A 615 -6.14 3.79 0.39
CA THR A 615 -7.08 4.47 -0.50
C THR A 615 -7.90 5.50 0.28
N GLY A 616 -9.00 5.08 0.94
CA GLY A 616 -9.83 5.95 1.76
C GLY A 616 -10.42 5.30 3.00
#